data_AF-A0A0K9XD51-F1
#
_entry.id   AF-A0A0K9XD51-F1
#
_cell.length_a   1.000
_cell.length_b   1.000
_cell.length_c   1.000
_cell.angle_alpha   90.00
_cell.angle_beta   90.00
_cell.angle_gamma   90.00
#
_symmetry.space_group_name_H-M   'P 1'
#
loop_
_entity.id
_entity.type
_entity.pdbx_description
1 polymer ?
#
loop_
_entity_poly.entity_id
_entity_poly.type
_entity_poly.pdbx_seq_one_letter_code
_entity_poly.pdbx_strand_id
1 'polypeptide(L)'
;MIRTLFCIAVTQEFFNAGDEERASVMEAIPGAFADLAGRFGATVLGTFDDDRLMVGASAGWPWTSYILADVPDLAAVEGICGIVRETPVGERRLWKYLRIEARTGRRLFFGNA
;
A
#
# COMPACT_ATOMS: atom_id res chain seq x y z
N MET A 1 16.19 -10.93 -4.44
CA MET A 1 14.74 -10.72 -4.21
C MET A 1 14.41 -10.90 -2.74
N ILE A 2 13.58 -10.00 -2.23
CA ILE A 2 13.13 -9.88 -0.86
C ILE A 2 11.62 -10.08 -0.86
N ARG A 3 11.14 -11.09 -0.11
CA ARG A 3 9.70 -11.29 0.10
C ARG A 3 9.18 -10.15 0.96
N THR A 4 8.25 -9.38 0.43
CA THR A 4 7.76 -8.16 1.08
C THR A 4 6.24 -8.15 1.12
N LEU A 5 5.68 -7.94 2.31
CA LEU A 5 4.27 -7.62 2.49
C LEU A 5 4.17 -6.11 2.72
N PHE A 6 3.59 -5.40 1.76
CA PHE A 6 3.18 -4.02 1.93
C PHE A 6 1.82 -3.98 2.61
N CYS A 7 1.76 -3.32 3.75
CA CYS A 7 0.58 -3.18 4.57
C CYS A 7 0.07 -1.74 4.44
N ILE A 8 -1.18 -1.58 4.03
CA ILE A 8 -1.77 -0.28 3.71
C ILE A 8 -2.96 -0.03 4.65
N ALA A 9 -2.94 1.13 5.29
CA ALA A 9 -4.00 1.59 6.19
C ALA A 9 -4.70 2.80 5.59
N VAL A 10 -6.02 2.84 5.68
CA VAL A 10 -6.78 4.08 5.49
C VAL A 10 -6.77 4.85 6.81
N THR A 11 -6.44 6.14 6.74
CA THR A 11 -6.34 7.01 7.92
C THR A 11 -7.68 7.67 8.26
N GLN A 12 -7.78 8.25 9.46
CA GLN A 12 -8.98 8.99 9.87
C GLN A 12 -9.27 10.21 8.98
N GLU A 13 -8.25 10.82 8.36
CA GLU A 13 -8.44 11.96 7.45
C GLU A 13 -9.25 11.60 6.20
N PHE A 14 -9.16 10.35 5.72
CA PHE A 14 -10.01 9.90 4.61
C PHE A 14 -11.49 9.87 4.99
N PHE A 15 -11.82 9.46 6.21
CA PHE A 15 -13.20 9.39 6.68
C PHE A 15 -13.75 10.77 7.08
N ASN A 16 -12.88 11.68 7.48
CA ASN A 16 -13.24 13.07 7.75
C ASN A 16 -13.39 13.92 6.48
N ALA A 17 -12.83 13.46 5.36
CA ALA A 17 -12.88 14.17 4.08
C ALA A 17 -14.30 14.17 3.48
N GLY A 18 -14.62 15.24 2.75
CA GLY A 18 -15.87 15.34 1.99
C GLY A 18 -15.87 14.41 0.77
N ASP A 19 -17.04 14.22 0.16
CA ASP A 19 -17.23 13.25 -0.93
C ASP A 19 -16.33 13.52 -2.15
N GLU A 20 -16.13 14.78 -2.53
CA GLU A 20 -15.25 15.16 -3.66
C GLU A 20 -13.78 14.82 -3.39
N GLU A 21 -13.30 15.08 -2.17
CA GLU A 21 -11.92 14.79 -1.77
C GLU A 21 -11.71 13.28 -1.68
N ARG A 22 -12.68 12.53 -1.14
CA ARG A 22 -12.65 11.06 -1.12
C ARG A 22 -12.65 10.48 -2.53
N ALA A 23 -13.47 11.00 -3.44
CA ALA A 23 -13.47 10.58 -4.84
C ALA A 23 -12.11 10.79 -5.50
N SER A 24 -11.47 11.95 -5.25
CA SER A 24 -10.12 12.26 -5.75
C SER A 24 -9.07 11.29 -5.19
N VAL A 25 -9.16 10.89 -3.92
CA VAL A 25 -8.29 9.85 -3.33
C VAL A 25 -8.48 8.53 -4.06
N MET A 26 -9.73 8.11 -4.25
CA MET A 26 -10.06 6.82 -4.88
C MET A 26 -9.61 6.77 -6.34
N GLU A 27 -9.68 7.88 -7.07
CA GLU A 27 -9.18 7.99 -8.45
C GLU A 27 -7.64 7.91 -8.52
N ALA A 28 -6.94 8.49 -7.55
CA ALA A 28 -5.47 8.51 -7.55
C ALA A 28 -4.84 7.14 -7.29
N ILE A 29 -5.47 6.29 -6.47
CA ILE A 29 -4.87 5.02 -5.99
C ILE A 29 -4.50 4.05 -7.12
N PRO A 30 -5.39 3.70 -8.08
CA PRO A 30 -5.05 2.73 -9.12
C PRO A 30 -3.86 3.15 -9.98
N GLY A 31 -3.79 4.44 -10.36
CA GLY A 31 -2.67 4.99 -11.13
C GLY A 31 -1.37 5.03 -10.33
N ALA A 32 -1.46 5.38 -9.04
CA ALA A 32 -0.30 5.45 -8.15
C ALA A 32 0.42 4.10 -8.00
N PHE A 33 -0.33 3.01 -7.90
CA PHE A 33 0.18 1.65 -7.76
C PHE A 33 0.24 0.85 -9.07
N ALA A 34 -0.05 1.47 -10.22
CA ALA A 34 0.07 0.82 -11.51
C ALA A 34 1.53 0.44 -11.82
N ASP A 35 1.69 -0.68 -12.51
CA ASP A 35 2.97 -1.16 -13.06
C ASP A 35 4.13 -1.23 -12.06
N LEU A 36 3.91 -1.85 -10.89
CA LEU A 36 4.99 -2.07 -9.92
C LEU A 36 6.13 -2.94 -10.49
N ALA A 37 5.82 -3.81 -11.45
CA ALA A 37 6.79 -4.64 -12.14
C ALA A 37 7.73 -3.80 -13.01
N GLY A 38 7.21 -2.95 -13.89
CA GLY A 38 8.02 -2.09 -14.75
C GLY A 38 8.77 -0.99 -13.98
N ARG A 39 8.15 -0.42 -12.93
CA ARG A 39 8.72 0.71 -12.18
C ARG A 39 9.73 0.30 -11.11
N PHE A 40 9.53 -0.83 -10.46
CA PHE A 40 10.31 -1.25 -9.29
C PHE A 40 10.86 -2.68 -9.39
N GLY A 41 10.64 -3.37 -10.51
CA GLY A 41 11.04 -4.78 -10.67
C GLY A 41 10.28 -5.75 -9.77
N ALA A 42 9.14 -5.34 -9.21
CA ALA A 42 8.39 -6.14 -8.26
C ALA A 42 7.54 -7.22 -8.96
N THR A 43 7.54 -8.43 -8.43
CA THR A 43 6.61 -9.50 -8.81
C THR A 43 5.51 -9.60 -7.75
N VAL A 44 4.30 -9.13 -8.08
CA VAL A 44 3.14 -9.22 -7.17
C VAL A 44 2.64 -10.67 -7.12
N LEU A 45 2.59 -11.23 -5.92
CA LEU A 45 2.17 -12.61 -5.64
C LEU A 45 0.69 -12.69 -5.22
N GLY A 46 0.16 -11.60 -4.66
CA GLY A 46 -1.24 -11.52 -4.27
C GLY A 46 -1.57 -10.21 -3.56
N THR A 47 -2.86 -9.89 -3.51
CA THR A 47 -3.40 -8.72 -2.82
C THR A 47 -4.55 -9.13 -1.90
N PHE A 48 -4.73 -8.40 -0.80
CA PHE A 48 -5.85 -8.58 0.12
C PHE A 48 -6.50 -7.22 0.34
N ASP A 49 -7.81 -7.15 0.18
CA ASP A 49 -8.61 -6.00 0.60
C ASP A 49 -9.50 -6.48 1.74
N ASP A 50 -9.27 -5.93 2.92
CA ASP A 50 -9.91 -6.34 4.17
C ASP A 50 -10.92 -5.28 4.65
N ASP A 51 -11.24 -4.28 3.84
CA ASP A 51 -12.09 -3.15 4.21
C ASP A 51 -13.51 -3.54 4.69
N ARG A 52 -13.99 -4.73 4.32
CA ARG A 52 -15.28 -5.29 4.75
C ARG A 52 -15.26 -5.89 6.15
N LEU A 53 -14.09 -6.32 6.64
CA LEU A 53 -13.92 -6.92 7.97
C LEU A 53 -13.16 -5.98 8.91
N MET A 54 -12.19 -5.24 8.37
CA MET A 54 -11.51 -4.09 8.97
C MET A 54 -12.15 -2.80 8.45
N VAL A 55 -13.27 -2.42 9.07
CA VAL A 55 -14.05 -1.21 8.70
C VAL A 55 -13.56 0.00 9.48
N GLY A 56 -13.26 1.10 8.77
CA GLY A 56 -12.88 2.39 9.36
C GLY A 56 -11.38 2.66 9.33
N ALA A 57 -10.94 3.67 10.10
CA ALA A 57 -9.54 4.06 10.14
C ALA A 57 -8.69 3.02 10.87
N SER A 58 -7.59 2.59 10.27
CA SER A 58 -6.65 1.63 10.88
C SER A 58 -5.44 2.37 11.46
N ALA A 59 -5.35 2.40 12.80
CA ALA A 59 -4.21 2.97 13.51
C ALA A 59 -3.03 1.98 13.68
N GLY A 60 -3.31 0.68 13.50
CA GLY A 60 -2.41 -0.45 13.72
C GLY A 60 -3.02 -1.73 13.14
N TRP A 61 -2.32 -2.86 13.26
CA TRP A 61 -2.80 -4.15 12.75
C TRP A 61 -4.16 -4.55 13.38
N PRO A 62 -5.13 -5.09 12.62
CA PRO A 62 -5.08 -5.37 11.17
C PRO A 62 -5.18 -4.11 10.28
N TRP A 63 -4.54 -4.19 9.12
CA TRP A 63 -4.50 -3.14 8.10
C TRP A 63 -5.64 -3.30 7.09
N THR A 64 -6.00 -2.21 6.40
CA THR A 64 -7.12 -2.17 5.45
C THR A 64 -6.85 -2.99 4.20
N SER A 65 -5.64 -2.95 3.66
CA SER A 65 -5.27 -3.74 2.48
C SER A 65 -3.79 -4.11 2.45
N TYR A 66 -3.45 -5.08 1.61
CA TYR A 66 -2.11 -5.66 1.55
C TYR A 66 -1.70 -6.01 0.12
N ILE A 67 -0.41 -5.87 -0.16
CA ILE A 67 0.24 -6.37 -1.39
C ILE A 67 1.41 -7.26 -0.98
N LEU A 68 1.35 -8.55 -1.33
CA LEU A 68 2.46 -9.48 -1.19
C LEU A 68 3.25 -9.51 -2.50
N ALA A 69 4.54 -9.21 -2.45
CA ALA A 69 5.40 -9.21 -3.63
C ALA A 69 6.81 -9.72 -3.34
N ASP A 70 7.48 -10.24 -4.37
CA ASP A 70 8.93 -10.39 -4.39
C ASP A 70 9.55 -9.14 -5.05
N VAL A 71 10.45 -8.47 -4.34
CA VAL A 71 11.02 -7.15 -4.72
C VAL A 71 12.55 -7.28 -4.87
N PRO A 72 13.22 -6.63 -5.82
CA PRO A 72 14.65 -6.90 -6.08
C PRO A 72 15.56 -6.58 -4.88
N ASP A 73 15.36 -5.43 -4.25
CA ASP A 73 16.19 -4.88 -3.16
C ASP A 73 15.38 -3.91 -2.25
N LEU A 74 16.03 -3.37 -1.22
CA LEU A 74 15.41 -2.44 -0.27
C LEU A 74 15.13 -1.06 -0.88
N ALA A 75 15.86 -0.63 -1.90
CA ALA A 75 15.61 0.66 -2.56
C ALA A 75 14.28 0.60 -3.33
N ALA A 76 13.99 -0.53 -3.99
CA ALA A 76 12.68 -0.77 -4.60
C ALA A 76 11.55 -0.86 -3.55
N VAL A 77 11.79 -1.46 -2.37
CA VAL A 77 10.82 -1.44 -1.27
C VAL A 77 10.54 -0.01 -0.80
N GLU A 78 11.59 0.79 -0.60
CA GLU A 78 11.47 2.21 -0.24
C GLU A 78 10.68 2.98 -1.30
N GLY A 79 10.99 2.78 -2.59
CA GLY A 79 10.29 3.41 -3.70
C GLY A 79 8.79 3.09 -3.74
N ILE A 80 8.41 1.83 -3.49
CA ILE A 80 7.00 1.43 -3.41
C ILE A 80 6.30 2.09 -2.21
N CYS A 81 6.94 2.13 -1.04
CA CYS A 81 6.42 2.90 0.10
C CYS A 81 6.35 4.41 -0.21
N GLY A 82 7.28 4.93 -1.00
CA GLY A 82 7.37 6.30 -1.47
C GLY A 82 6.19 6.75 -2.32
N ILE A 83 5.49 5.82 -3.00
CA ILE A 83 4.27 6.13 -3.79
C ILE A 83 3.27 6.94 -2.97
N VAL A 84 3.03 6.55 -1.72
CA VAL A 84 2.08 7.23 -0.84
C VAL A 84 2.57 8.65 -0.47
N ARG A 85 3.89 8.84 -0.34
CA ARG A 85 4.48 10.17 -0.09
C ARG A 85 4.39 11.09 -1.30
N GLU A 86 4.57 10.55 -2.50
CA GLU A 86 4.77 11.32 -3.73
C GLU A 86 3.47 11.59 -4.51
N THR A 87 2.50 10.69 -4.42
CA THR A 87 1.27 10.77 -5.20
C THR A 87 0.43 11.98 -4.80
N PRO A 88 0.12 12.90 -5.74
CA PRO A 88 -0.76 14.03 -5.48
C PRO A 88 -2.23 13.58 -5.37
N VAL A 89 -2.97 14.25 -4.49
CA VAL A 89 -4.45 14.15 -4.40
C VAL A 89 -4.97 15.57 -4.17
N GLY A 90 -5.55 16.18 -5.20
CA GLY A 90 -5.85 17.61 -5.17
C GLY A 90 -4.62 18.44 -4.76
N GLU A 91 -4.77 19.27 -3.74
CA GLU A 91 -3.67 20.06 -3.16
C GLU A 91 -2.82 19.31 -2.13
N ARG A 92 -3.16 18.06 -1.82
CA ARG A 92 -2.52 17.23 -0.79
C ARG A 92 -1.72 16.11 -1.45
N ARG A 93 -1.29 15.17 -0.60
CA ARG A 93 -0.58 13.96 -1.00
C ARG A 93 -1.29 12.76 -0.41
N LEU A 94 -1.13 11.61 -1.05
CA LEU A 94 -1.79 10.37 -0.66
C LEU A 94 -1.46 9.95 0.78
N TRP A 95 -0.29 10.32 1.32
CA TRP A 95 0.10 10.05 2.72
C TRP A 95 -0.85 10.64 3.76
N LYS A 96 -1.58 11.70 3.41
CA LYS A 96 -2.60 12.27 4.29
C LYS A 96 -3.73 11.27 4.53
N TYR A 97 -4.07 10.45 3.53
CA TYR A 97 -5.24 9.57 3.53
C TYR A 97 -4.88 8.11 3.70
N LEU A 98 -3.70 7.69 3.24
CA LEU A 98 -3.17 6.34 3.37
C LEU A 98 -1.86 6.33 4.15
N ARG A 99 -1.60 5.23 4.85
CA ARG A 99 -0.28 4.86 5.35
C ARG A 99 0.15 3.58 4.66
N ILE A 100 1.44 3.45 4.38
CA ILE A 100 2.06 2.21 3.91
C ILE A 100 3.26 1.88 4.79
N GLU A 101 3.35 0.63 5.21
CA GLU A 101 4.55 0.05 5.82
C GLU A 101 4.93 -1.24 5.08
N ALA A 102 6.22 -1.60 5.09
CA ALA A 102 6.70 -2.83 4.49
C ALA A 102 7.19 -3.79 5.58
N ARG A 103 6.73 -5.04 5.51
CA ARG A 103 7.30 -6.17 6.25
C ARG A 103 8.12 -7.01 5.28
N THR A 104 9.43 -6.80 5.32
CA THR A 104 10.39 -7.52 4.48
C THR A 104 10.93 -8.74 5.22
N GLY A 105 11.10 -9.84 4.52
CA GLY A 105 11.67 -11.05 5.10
C GLY A 105 12.34 -11.94 4.06
N ARG A 106 12.95 -13.00 4.57
CA ARG A 106 13.41 -14.12 3.75
C ARG A 106 12.28 -15.14 3.62
N ARG A 107 12.30 -15.91 2.53
CA ARG A 107 11.41 -17.08 2.38
C ARG A 107 11.58 -17.99 3.60
N LEU A 108 10.47 -18.40 4.21
CA LEU A 108 10.46 -19.40 5.27
C LEU A 108 10.91 -20.75 4.71
N PHE A 109 11.59 -21.56 5.54
CA PHE A 109 12.07 -22.89 5.15
C PHE A 109 11.07 -24.03 5.47
N PHE A 110 9.85 -23.70 5.92
CA PHE A 110 8.79 -24.63 6.30
C PHE A 110 7.40 -24.04 6.00
N GLY A 111 6.33 -24.80 6.23
CA GLY A 111 4.94 -24.34 5.99
C GLY A 111 4.54 -24.37 4.50
N ASN A 112 5.21 -25.24 3.72
CA ASN A 112 5.25 -25.39 2.25
C ASN A 112 6.30 -24.53 1.51
N ALA A 113 7.53 -24.50 2.03
CA ALA A 113 8.70 -23.93 1.35
C ALA A 113 9.08 -24.68 0.07
#